data_AF-A0A7S4KYZ5-F1
#
_entry.id   AF-A0A7S4KYZ5-F1
#
_cell.length_a   1.000
_cell.length_b   1.000
_cell.length_c   1.000
_cell.angle_alpha   90.00
_cell.angle_beta   90.00
_cell.angle_gamma   90.00
#
_symmetry.space_group_name_H-M   'P 1'
#
loop_
_entity.id
_entity.type
_entity.pdbx_description
1 polymer ?
#
loop_
_entity_poly.entity_id
_entity_poly.type
_entity_poly.pdbx_seq_one_letter_code
_entity_poly.pdbx_strand_id
1 'polypeptide(L)'
;MMEEILFVVKPELIVAMALCSFMHDEESIVIKGAKQYSDYSGYSHSFAFEGDYSPEGRGSDSPPPIVAAMDALQGMSKIQFNDKLILRDMNKARIAFSFASSVATGNWGCGAFG
;
A
#
# COMPACT_ATOMS: atom_id res chain seq x y z
N MET A 1 -6.79 -9.17 -1.78
CA MET A 1 -6.70 -7.69 -1.76
C MET A 1 -5.26 -7.35 -1.37
N MET A 2 -4.67 -6.30 -1.95
CA MET A 2 -3.22 -6.07 -1.86
C MET A 2 -2.78 -5.59 -0.47
N GLU A 3 -3.60 -4.74 0.17
CA GLU A 3 -3.29 -4.15 1.46
C GLU A 3 -3.13 -5.21 2.55
N GLU A 4 -4.09 -6.12 2.69
CA GLU A 4 -4.08 -7.16 3.72
C GLU A 4 -2.94 -8.15 3.51
N ILE A 5 -2.63 -8.50 2.26
CA ILE A 5 -1.47 -9.34 1.95
C ILE A 5 -0.19 -8.67 2.45
N LEU A 6 -0.02 -7.36 2.17
CA LEU A 6 1.14 -6.61 2.61
C LEU A 6 1.24 -6.55 4.14
N PHE A 7 0.12 -6.32 4.83
CA PHE A 7 0.07 -6.26 6.30
C PHE A 7 0.34 -7.60 6.95
N VAL A 8 -0.09 -8.70 6.34
CA VAL A 8 0.17 -10.06 6.85
C VAL A 8 1.65 -10.43 6.70
N VAL A 9 2.28 -10.14 5.56
CA VAL A 9 3.70 -10.47 5.35
C VAL A 9 4.66 -9.47 6.00
N LYS A 10 4.17 -8.26 6.34
CA LYS A 10 4.88 -7.21 7.10
C LYS A 10 4.05 -6.78 8.33
N PRO A 11 3.92 -7.61 9.37
CA PRO A 11 3.02 -7.35 10.50
C PRO A 11 3.31 -6.06 11.28
N GLU A 12 4.51 -5.50 11.17
CA GLU A 12 4.84 -4.18 11.75
C GLU A 12 3.94 -3.05 11.20
N LEU A 13 3.36 -3.20 10.00
CA LEU A 13 2.41 -2.24 9.42
C LEU A 13 1.09 -2.17 10.21
N ILE A 14 0.68 -3.25 10.88
CA ILE A 14 -0.57 -3.33 11.65
C ILE A 14 -0.56 -2.29 12.80
N VAL A 15 0.62 -1.96 13.33
CA VAL A 15 0.78 -0.94 14.37
C VAL A 15 0.25 0.42 13.91
N ALA A 16 0.32 0.73 12.61
CA ALA A 16 -0.23 1.97 12.08
C ALA A 16 -1.75 2.08 12.28
N MET A 17 -2.50 0.97 12.30
CA MET A 17 -3.93 1.01 12.57
C MET A 17 -4.25 1.44 14.00
N ALA A 18 -3.34 1.22 14.95
CA ALA A 18 -3.51 1.65 16.34
C ALA A 18 -3.09 3.11 16.56
N LEU A 19 -2.20 3.64 15.71
CA LEU A 19 -1.62 4.98 15.85
C LEU A 19 -2.26 6.02 14.95
N CYS A 20 -2.77 5.61 13.80
CA CYS A 20 -3.31 6.50 12.78
C CYS A 20 -4.84 6.43 12.79
N SER A 21 -5.46 7.61 12.76
CA SER A 21 -6.91 7.74 12.56
C SER A 21 -7.28 7.57 11.09
N PHE A 22 -8.58 7.66 10.79
CA PHE A 22 -9.08 7.70 9.42
C PHE A 22 -8.35 8.77 8.59
N MET A 23 -8.00 8.42 7.35
CA MET A 23 -7.23 9.27 6.45
C MET A 23 -8.14 10.23 5.69
N HIS A 24 -7.91 11.55 5.81
CA HIS A 24 -8.58 12.55 5.00
C HIS A 24 -7.97 12.68 3.60
N ASP A 25 -8.65 13.38 2.68
CA ASP A 25 -8.22 13.54 1.28
C ASP A 25 -6.82 14.18 1.14
N GLU A 26 -6.43 15.03 2.09
CA GLU A 26 -5.15 15.72 2.14
C GLU A 26 -4.06 14.96 2.92
N GLU A 27 -4.32 13.71 3.30
CA GLU A 27 -3.43 12.92 4.15
C GLU A 27 -2.93 11.65 3.45
N SER A 28 -1.77 11.17 3.88
CA SER A 28 -1.23 9.85 3.55
C SER A 28 -0.42 9.34 4.75
N ILE A 29 -0.30 8.02 4.89
CA ILE A 29 0.47 7.41 5.98
C ILE A 29 1.75 6.82 5.41
N VAL A 30 2.89 7.21 5.97
CA VAL A 30 4.21 6.72 5.55
C VAL A 30 4.84 5.92 6.67
N ILE A 31 5.14 4.65 6.39
CA ILE A 31 5.73 3.71 7.34
C ILE A 31 7.10 3.29 6.81
N LYS A 32 8.13 3.46 7.64
CA LYS A 32 9.53 3.16 7.31
C LYS A 32 10.02 2.02 8.18
N GLY A 33 10.90 1.19 7.64
CA GLY A 33 11.54 0.12 8.41
C GLY A 33 10.77 -1.20 8.47
N ALA A 34 9.56 -1.27 7.90
CA ALA A 34 8.72 -2.46 7.96
C ALA A 34 9.33 -3.66 7.21
N LYS A 35 9.78 -4.67 7.97
CA LYS A 35 10.40 -5.89 7.44
C LYS A 35 9.35 -6.88 6.96
N GLN A 36 9.74 -7.68 5.96
CA GLN A 36 8.94 -8.84 5.54
C GLN A 36 9.40 -10.05 6.35
N TYR A 37 8.43 -10.84 6.80
CA TYR A 37 8.66 -12.03 7.65
C TYR A 37 8.22 -13.32 6.98
N SER A 38 7.33 -13.23 5.99
CA SER A 38 6.72 -14.40 5.36
C SER A 38 6.74 -14.28 3.85
N ASP A 39 6.96 -15.41 3.19
CA ASP A 39 6.67 -15.58 1.77
C ASP A 39 5.23 -16.06 1.58
N TYR A 40 4.67 -15.76 0.41
CA TYR A 40 3.30 -16.09 0.08
C TYR A 40 3.13 -16.41 -1.40
N SER A 41 2.09 -17.18 -1.70
CA SER A 41 1.61 -17.44 -3.05
C SER A 41 0.13 -17.11 -3.16
N GLY A 42 -0.34 -17.05 -4.41
CA GLY A 42 -1.74 -16.81 -4.72
C GLY A 42 -2.24 -15.42 -4.33
N TYR A 43 -3.55 -15.24 -4.43
CA TYR A 43 -4.22 -13.97 -4.18
C TYR A 43 -5.70 -14.20 -3.83
N SER A 44 -6.27 -13.38 -2.95
CA SER A 44 -7.65 -13.54 -2.51
C SER A 44 -7.87 -14.97 -1.96
N HIS A 45 -8.84 -15.72 -2.48
CA HIS A 45 -9.16 -17.09 -2.04
C HIS A 45 -8.03 -18.11 -2.22
N SER A 46 -7.04 -17.86 -3.09
CA SER A 46 -5.88 -18.73 -3.27
C SER A 46 -4.66 -18.31 -2.45
N PHE A 47 -4.78 -17.27 -1.62
CA PHE A 47 -3.68 -16.82 -0.77
C PHE A 47 -3.21 -17.92 0.18
N ALA A 48 -1.91 -18.18 0.17
CA ALA A 48 -1.28 -19.18 1.01
C ALA A 48 0.07 -18.69 1.54
N PHE A 49 0.38 -19.07 2.78
CA PHE A 49 1.70 -18.89 3.38
C PHE A 49 2.68 -19.93 2.82
N GLU A 50 3.84 -19.49 2.36
CA GLU A 50 4.86 -20.34 1.71
C GLU A 50 6.13 -20.53 2.57
N GLY A 51 6.12 -20.05 3.81
CA GLY A 51 7.26 -20.17 4.72
C GLY A 51 7.85 -18.83 5.15
N ASP A 52 8.92 -18.91 5.92
CA ASP A 52 9.65 -17.75 6.40
C ASP A 52 10.35 -17.03 5.25
N TYR A 53 10.30 -15.71 5.24
CA TYR A 53 10.99 -14.91 4.25
C TYR A 53 12.50 -15.05 4.40
N SER A 54 13.16 -15.59 3.37
CA SER A 54 14.61 -15.64 3.26
C SER A 54 15.08 -14.62 2.22
N PRO A 55 15.77 -13.53 2.61
CA PRO A 55 16.26 -12.55 1.64
C PRO A 55 17.40 -13.15 0.82
N GLU A 56 17.10 -13.80 -0.30
CA GLU A 56 18.13 -14.19 -1.26
C GLU A 56 18.66 -12.95 -1.99
N GLY A 57 19.95 -12.65 -1.82
CA GLY A 57 20.67 -11.69 -2.66
C GLY A 57 20.47 -10.19 -2.34
N ARG A 58 19.61 -9.82 -1.39
CA ARG A 58 19.69 -8.48 -0.77
C ARG A 58 20.70 -8.56 0.35
N GLY A 59 21.83 -7.86 0.22
CA GLY A 59 22.75 -7.66 1.34
C GLY A 59 21.94 -7.28 2.57
N SER A 60 22.17 -8.01 3.66
CA SER A 60 21.49 -7.91 4.98
C SER A 60 21.29 -6.45 5.45
N ASP A 61 22.10 -5.51 4.95
CA ASP A 61 22.16 -4.14 5.40
C ASP A 61 21.33 -3.13 4.56
N SER A 62 20.66 -3.57 3.48
CA SER A 62 19.79 -2.65 2.73
C SER A 62 18.48 -2.37 3.49
N PRO A 63 18.10 -1.11 3.72
CA PRO A 63 16.87 -0.80 4.43
C PRO A 63 15.65 -1.30 3.65
N PRO A 64 14.59 -1.79 4.33
CA PRO A 64 13.38 -2.22 3.64
C PRO A 64 12.73 -1.02 2.93
N PRO A 65 12.01 -1.26 1.81
CA PRO A 65 11.28 -0.21 1.12
C PRO A 65 10.31 0.52 2.05
N ILE A 66 10.17 1.83 1.83
CA ILE A 66 9.18 2.65 2.52
C ILE A 66 7.79 2.28 1.99
N VAL A 67 6.83 2.09 2.89
CA VAL A 67 5.42 1.86 2.52
C VAL A 67 4.67 3.17 2.67
N ALA A 68 4.07 3.64 1.58
CA ALA A 68 3.16 4.78 1.58
C ALA A 68 1.73 4.27 1.37
N ALA A 69 0.89 4.37 2.40
CA ALA A 69 -0.52 4.04 2.32
C ALA A 69 -1.33 5.27 1.86
N MET A 70 -2.17 5.06 0.86
CA MET A 70 -3.07 6.06 0.28
C MET A 70 -4.34 5.37 -0.21
N ASP A 71 -5.49 5.97 0.08
CA ASP A 71 -6.81 5.43 -0.25
C ASP A 71 -7.34 6.00 -1.57
N ALA A 72 -7.85 5.12 -2.44
CA ALA A 72 -8.53 5.53 -3.66
C ALA A 72 -10.01 5.79 -3.39
N LEU A 73 -10.67 6.56 -4.26
CA LEU A 73 -12.13 6.67 -4.23
C LEU A 73 -12.78 5.32 -4.56
N GLN A 74 -13.82 4.95 -3.82
CA GLN A 74 -14.52 3.67 -3.98
C GLN A 74 -15.90 3.87 -4.64
N GLY A 75 -16.24 3.01 -5.61
CA GLY A 75 -17.61 2.90 -6.14
C GLY A 75 -18.02 4.04 -7.07
N MET A 76 -17.05 4.73 -7.67
CA MET A 76 -17.31 5.95 -8.44
C MET A 76 -17.69 5.70 -9.90
N SER A 77 -17.60 4.48 -10.44
CA SER A 77 -18.05 4.14 -11.79
C SER A 77 -17.66 5.22 -12.83
N LYS A 78 -18.60 5.73 -13.64
CA LYS A 78 -18.33 6.81 -14.60
C LYS A 78 -18.12 8.20 -13.97
N ILE A 79 -18.54 8.43 -12.72
CA ILE A 79 -18.36 9.76 -12.10
C ILE A 79 -16.91 10.01 -11.70
N GLN A 80 -16.05 8.98 -11.61
CA GLN A 80 -14.61 9.13 -11.37
C GLN A 80 -13.92 10.07 -12.39
N PHE A 81 -14.50 10.22 -13.59
CA PHE A 81 -14.01 11.12 -14.63
C PHE A 81 -14.40 12.59 -14.42
N ASN A 82 -15.09 12.93 -13.34
CA ASN A 82 -15.31 14.31 -12.94
C ASN A 82 -13.99 14.97 -12.54
N ASP A 83 -13.71 16.17 -13.05
CA ASP A 83 -12.48 16.92 -12.78
C ASP A 83 -12.12 17.00 -11.28
N LYS A 84 -13.11 17.15 -10.40
CA LYS A 84 -12.87 17.23 -8.95
C LYS A 84 -12.37 15.90 -8.36
N LEU A 85 -12.88 14.79 -8.88
CA LEU A 85 -12.54 13.45 -8.38
C LEU A 85 -11.21 12.97 -8.98
N ILE A 86 -10.96 13.28 -10.25
CA ILE A 86 -9.62 13.14 -10.84
C ILE A 86 -8.59 13.94 -10.03
N LEU A 87 -8.90 15.21 -9.74
CA LEU A 87 -8.00 16.08 -8.99
C LEU A 87 -7.77 15.56 -7.56
N ARG A 88 -8.79 14.98 -6.92
CA ARG A 88 -8.67 14.35 -5.60
C ARG A 88 -7.64 13.23 -5.63
N ASP A 89 -7.78 12.25 -6.53
CA ASP A 89 -6.84 11.11 -6.58
C ASP A 89 -5.43 11.53 -7.05
N MET A 90 -5.33 12.51 -7.96
CA MET A 90 -4.05 13.12 -8.32
C MET A 90 -3.38 13.78 -7.11
N ASN A 91 -4.12 14.52 -6.29
CA ASN A 91 -3.60 15.16 -5.10
C ASN A 91 -3.21 14.14 -4.03
N LYS A 92 -4.03 13.11 -3.80
CA LYS A 92 -3.73 12.00 -2.89
C LYS A 92 -2.42 11.31 -3.25
N ALA A 93 -2.25 10.95 -4.53
CA ALA A 93 -1.00 10.37 -5.03
C ALA A 93 0.19 11.33 -4.88
N ARG A 94 0.01 12.61 -5.23
CA ARG A 94 1.05 13.64 -5.06
C ARG A 94 1.51 13.75 -3.60
N ILE A 95 0.59 13.71 -2.65
CA ILE A 95 0.89 13.77 -1.21
C ILE A 95 1.70 12.54 -0.79
N ALA A 96 1.23 11.33 -1.15
CA ALA A 96 1.91 10.08 -0.83
C ALA A 96 3.32 9.97 -1.43
N PHE A 97 3.53 10.52 -2.64
CA PHE A 97 4.80 10.42 -3.35
C PHE A 97 5.78 11.57 -3.05
N SER A 98 5.38 12.57 -2.26
CA SER A 98 6.16 13.79 -2.02
C SER A 98 7.56 13.54 -1.43
N PHE A 99 7.79 12.40 -0.79
CA PHE A 99 9.07 12.02 -0.18
C PHE A 99 9.82 10.89 -0.93
N ALA A 100 9.30 10.46 -2.09
CA ALA A 100 9.83 9.31 -2.82
C ALA A 100 10.77 9.75 -3.95
N SER A 101 11.94 9.12 -4.04
CA SER A 101 12.85 9.26 -5.20
C SER A 101 12.42 8.39 -6.39
N SER A 102 11.74 7.29 -6.11
CA SER A 102 11.15 6.37 -7.08
C SER A 102 9.92 5.73 -6.47
N VAL A 103 8.94 5.38 -7.30
CA VAL A 103 7.65 4.82 -6.86
C VAL A 103 7.45 3.46 -7.50
N ALA A 104 7.27 2.43 -6.66
CA ALA A 104 6.77 1.13 -7.09
C ALA A 104 5.28 1.07 -6.75
N THR A 105 4.43 1.01 -7.78
CA THR A 105 2.96 0.99 -7.66
C THR A 105 2.34 0.08 -8.72
N GLY A 106 1.02 -0.04 -8.74
CA GLY A 106 0.27 -0.84 -9.71
C GLY A 106 -1.12 -0.25 -9.97
N ASN A 107 -2.09 -1.12 -10.24
CA ASN A 107 -3.48 -0.73 -10.49
C ASN A 107 -4.20 -0.32 -9.19
N TRP A 108 -3.78 0.82 -8.61
CA TRP A 108 -4.34 1.38 -7.38
C TRP A 108 -5.82 1.75 -7.58
N GLY A 109 -6.68 1.27 -6.66
CA GLY A 109 -8.13 1.52 -6.73
C GLY A 109 -8.91 0.71 -7.78
N CYS A 110 -8.27 0.03 -8.73
CA CYS A 110 -8.98 -0.62 -9.84
C CYS A 110 -9.52 -2.04 -9.52
N GLY A 111 -9.40 -2.49 -8.27
CA GLY A 111 -9.82 -3.83 -7.84
C GLY A 111 -11.13 -3.80 -7.09
N ALA A 112 -11.07 -4.03 -5.77
CA ALA A 112 -12.23 -3.97 -4.88
C ALA A 112 -12.95 -2.61 -4.86
N PHE A 113 -12.31 -1.55 -5.37
CA PHE A 113 -12.83 -0.19 -5.33
C PHE A 113 -13.59 0.21 -6.61
N GLY A 114 -13.56 -0.60 -7.67
CA GLY A 114 -14.44 -0.46 -8.84
C GLY A 114 -13.84 0.33 -10.00
#